data_AF-A0AAN6M8F8-F1
#
_entry.id   AF-A0AAN6M8F8-F1
#
_cell.length_a   1.000
_cell.length_b   1.000
_cell.length_c   1.000
_cell.angle_alpha   90.00
_cell.angle_beta   90.00
_cell.angle_gamma   90.00
#
_symmetry.space_group_name_H-M   'P 1'
#
loop_
_entity.id
_entity.type
_entity.pdbx_description
1 polymer ?
#
loop_
_entity_poly.entity_id
_entity_poly.type
_entity_poly.pdbx_seq_one_letter_code
_entity_poly.pdbx_strand_id
1 'polypeptide(L)'
;MQHMSEFHGPTSGQYVLSGTHITGGTNKFNFGCPPTQHQPARPREPFSTVPFAPDPDFVDRPEILAWVRDKCAGPGARAALVGLGGVGKSQLAIQYAHSIRDTSLHTFVFWVHASTRARFEEAYRDIADRLQLPGRSDPKVNVLRLVSDWLQDTENGTWLLILDNADDVNVFYPK
;
A
#
# COMPACT_ATOMS: atom_id res chain seq x y z
N MET A 1 -26.26 31.04 45.01
CA MET A 1 -26.30 31.29 43.55
C MET A 1 -25.24 30.43 42.91
N GLN A 2 -25.60 29.28 42.33
CA GLN A 2 -24.68 28.37 41.64
C GLN A 2 -24.96 28.47 40.15
N HIS A 3 -23.94 28.82 39.38
CA HIS A 3 -24.01 29.01 37.93
C HIS A 3 -23.93 27.63 37.25
N MET A 4 -25.01 27.17 36.61
CA MET A 4 -24.96 26.04 35.67
C MET A 4 -24.38 26.55 34.34
N SER A 5 -23.36 25.87 33.83
CA SER A 5 -22.82 26.11 32.50
C SER A 5 -23.35 25.02 31.57
N GLU A 6 -24.23 25.38 30.63
CA GLU A 6 -24.70 24.47 29.58
C GLU A 6 -23.87 24.70 28.31
N PHE A 7 -23.29 23.62 27.79
CA PHE A 7 -22.54 23.62 26.54
C PHE A 7 -23.43 23.09 25.40
N HIS A 8 -23.53 23.85 24.31
CA HIS A 8 -24.40 23.55 23.16
C HIS A 8 -23.60 23.29 21.85
N GLY A 9 -22.35 22.84 21.93
CA GLY A 9 -21.56 22.45 20.76
C GLY A 9 -21.77 20.98 20.34
N PRO A 10 -21.58 20.62 19.06
CA PRO A 10 -21.64 19.22 18.63
C PRO A 10 -20.47 18.42 19.22
N THR A 11 -20.76 17.40 20.02
CA THR A 11 -19.75 16.48 20.57
C THR A 11 -19.54 15.30 19.61
N SER A 12 -18.35 15.17 19.04
CA SER A 12 -17.90 13.94 18.40
C SER A 12 -16.89 13.26 19.31
N GLY A 13 -17.23 12.07 19.82
CA GLY A 13 -16.37 11.24 20.65
C GLY A 13 -16.84 9.79 20.61
N GLN A 14 -15.91 8.84 20.53
CA GLN A 14 -16.23 7.41 20.45
C GLN A 14 -16.54 6.75 21.80
N TYR A 15 -16.43 7.49 22.91
CA TYR A 15 -16.81 7.00 24.24
C TYR A 15 -17.41 8.16 25.05
N VAL A 16 -18.74 8.25 25.10
CA VAL A 16 -19.46 9.17 25.99
C VAL A 16 -19.84 8.41 27.25
N LEU A 17 -19.24 8.75 28.38
CA LEU A 17 -19.70 8.32 29.70
C LEU A 17 -20.57 9.45 30.27
N SER A 18 -21.88 9.34 30.08
CA SER A 18 -22.82 10.27 30.71
C SER A 18 -23.05 9.84 32.16
N GLY A 19 -22.57 10.65 33.12
CA GLY A 19 -22.80 10.41 34.54
C GLY A 19 -24.21 10.85 34.95
N THR A 20 -25.11 9.92 35.22
CA THR A 20 -26.40 10.19 35.85
C THR A 20 -26.36 9.82 37.33
N HIS A 21 -26.69 10.80 38.19
CA HIS A 21 -26.97 10.55 39.61
C HIS A 21 -28.34 9.90 39.73
N ILE A 22 -28.45 8.72 40.37
CA ILE A 22 -29.70 7.94 40.44
C ILE A 22 -30.09 7.72 41.90
N THR A 23 -31.30 8.15 42.27
CA THR A 23 -31.93 7.78 43.55
C THR A 23 -32.90 6.63 43.27
N GLY A 24 -32.55 5.42 43.75
CA GLY A 24 -33.48 4.30 43.99
C GLY A 24 -34.32 3.77 42.81
N GLY A 25 -33.73 2.92 41.96
CA GLY A 25 -34.48 2.07 41.03
C GLY A 25 -33.57 1.31 40.07
N THR A 26 -33.73 -0.01 39.97
CA THR A 26 -32.96 -0.85 39.03
C THR A 26 -33.52 -0.74 37.61
N ASN A 27 -32.82 -0.02 36.73
CA ASN A 27 -33.06 -0.07 35.28
C ASN A 27 -31.98 -0.93 34.61
N LYS A 28 -32.41 -1.92 33.81
CA LYS A 28 -31.52 -2.71 32.93
C LYS A 28 -31.17 -1.89 31.70
N PHE A 29 -29.89 -1.57 31.51
CA PHE A 29 -29.39 -0.97 30.29
C PHE A 29 -28.94 -2.06 29.31
N ASN A 30 -29.61 -2.19 28.17
CA ASN A 30 -29.13 -2.99 27.05
C ASN A 30 -28.15 -2.15 26.24
N PHE A 31 -26.87 -2.49 26.31
CA PHE A 31 -25.85 -1.98 25.38
C PHE A 31 -25.99 -2.73 24.06
N GLY A 32 -26.82 -2.20 23.15
CA GLY A 32 -26.81 -2.63 21.76
C GLY A 32 -25.47 -2.23 21.14
N CYS A 33 -24.61 -3.19 20.82
CA CYS A 33 -23.48 -2.96 19.93
C CYS A 33 -24.09 -2.61 18.56
N PRO A 34 -23.86 -1.42 17.99
CA PRO A 34 -24.36 -1.13 16.66
C PRO A 34 -23.72 -2.14 15.70
N PRO A 35 -24.48 -2.69 14.73
CA PRO A 35 -23.89 -3.53 13.70
C PRO A 35 -22.75 -2.75 13.05
N THR A 36 -21.58 -3.37 12.95
CA THR A 36 -20.41 -2.84 12.26
C THR A 36 -20.85 -2.55 10.83
N GLN A 37 -21.25 -1.31 10.56
CA GLN A 37 -21.45 -0.86 9.20
C GLN A 37 -20.08 -0.93 8.55
N HIS A 38 -19.87 -1.94 7.69
CA HIS A 38 -18.77 -1.95 6.74
C HIS A 38 -18.94 -0.72 5.86
N GLN A 39 -18.42 0.42 6.32
CA GLN A 39 -18.16 1.54 5.43
C GLN A 39 -17.21 1.00 4.36
N PRO A 40 -17.56 1.12 3.06
CA PRO A 40 -16.61 0.80 2.02
C PRO A 40 -15.36 1.63 2.28
N ALA A 41 -14.21 0.96 2.36
CA ALA A 41 -12.95 1.65 2.56
C ALA A 41 -12.81 2.70 1.46
N ARG A 42 -12.49 3.95 1.84
CA ARG A 42 -12.26 4.99 0.83
C ARG A 42 -11.21 4.49 -0.17
N PRO A 43 -11.38 4.74 -1.48
CA PRO A 43 -10.35 4.44 -2.45
C PRO A 43 -9.02 5.04 -2.00
N ARG A 44 -7.97 4.21 -1.97
CA ARG A 44 -6.64 4.63 -1.53
C ARG A 44 -6.05 5.51 -2.61
N GLU A 45 -5.41 6.62 -2.22
CA GLU A 45 -4.69 7.44 -3.18
C GLU A 45 -3.44 6.70 -3.67
N PRO A 46 -3.21 6.65 -5.00
CA PRO A 46 -2.02 6.04 -5.56
C PRO A 46 -0.73 6.70 -5.09
N PHE A 47 0.27 5.89 -4.78
CA PHE A 47 1.57 6.35 -4.31
C PHE A 47 2.73 5.55 -4.91
N SER A 48 3.94 6.07 -4.73
CA SER A 48 5.18 5.40 -5.12
C SER A 48 6.01 4.99 -3.90
N THR A 49 6.60 3.79 -3.95
CA THR A 49 7.67 3.36 -3.03
C THR A 49 9.06 3.39 -3.68
N VAL A 50 9.20 3.94 -4.89
CA VAL A 50 10.50 4.09 -5.56
C VAL A 50 11.44 4.91 -4.67
N PRO A 51 12.59 4.35 -4.26
CA PRO A 51 13.43 4.97 -3.23
C PRO A 51 14.32 6.10 -3.77
N PHE A 52 14.33 6.33 -5.08
CA PHE A 52 15.19 7.32 -5.73
C PHE A 52 14.37 8.36 -6.49
N ALA A 53 14.77 9.62 -6.34
CA ALA A 53 14.27 10.70 -7.18
C ALA A 53 14.69 10.48 -8.66
N PRO A 54 14.00 11.12 -9.62
CA PRO A 54 14.49 11.16 -11.00
C PRO A 54 15.92 11.71 -11.03
N ASP A 55 16.79 11.08 -11.82
CA ASP A 55 18.16 11.53 -12.02
C ASP A 55 18.17 12.58 -13.14
N PRO A 56 18.54 13.86 -12.85
CA PRO A 56 18.56 14.91 -13.87
C PRO A 56 19.61 14.69 -14.96
N ASP A 57 20.64 13.88 -14.69
CA ASP A 57 21.71 13.56 -15.63
C ASP A 57 21.46 12.23 -16.37
N PHE A 58 20.27 11.64 -16.22
CA PHE A 58 19.90 10.40 -16.87
C PHE A 58 19.95 10.53 -18.40
N VAL A 59 20.78 9.69 -19.04
CA VAL A 59 20.84 9.59 -20.49
C VAL A 59 19.85 8.55 -20.98
N ASP A 60 18.84 9.02 -21.71
CA ASP A 60 17.74 8.18 -22.15
C ASP A 60 18.15 7.00 -23.06
N ARG A 61 17.30 5.96 -23.06
CA ARG A 61 17.35 4.77 -23.92
C ARG A 61 15.94 4.54 -24.47
N PRO A 62 15.47 5.39 -25.39
CA PRO A 62 14.06 5.42 -25.78
C PRO A 62 13.58 4.10 -26.38
N GLU A 63 14.44 3.36 -27.10
CA GLU A 63 14.07 2.05 -27.66
C GLU A 63 13.76 1.02 -26.56
N ILE A 64 14.58 1.00 -25.49
CA ILE A 64 14.40 0.05 -24.38
C ILE A 64 13.15 0.43 -23.57
N LEU A 65 12.95 1.72 -23.27
CA LEU A 65 11.75 2.17 -22.55
C LEU A 65 10.48 1.92 -23.35
N ALA A 66 10.51 2.11 -24.68
CA ALA A 66 9.40 1.77 -25.55
C ALA A 66 9.11 0.26 -25.53
N TRP A 67 10.14 -0.58 -25.57
CA TRP A 67 9.99 -2.02 -25.46
C TRP A 67 9.40 -2.45 -24.11
N VAL A 68 9.87 -1.88 -22.98
CA VAL A 68 9.31 -2.17 -21.66
C VAL A 68 7.83 -1.76 -21.62
N ARG A 69 7.49 -0.59 -22.15
CA ARG A 69 6.11 -0.09 -22.19
C ARG A 69 5.18 -1.02 -22.97
N ASP A 70 5.62 -1.46 -24.16
CA ASP A 70 4.88 -2.41 -24.99
C ASP A 70 4.67 -3.75 -24.26
N LYS A 71 5.74 -4.29 -23.66
CA LYS A 71 5.67 -5.56 -22.92
C LYS A 71 4.87 -5.49 -21.62
N CYS A 72 4.69 -4.30 -21.05
CA CYS A 72 3.91 -4.08 -19.83
C CYS A 72 2.51 -3.48 -20.08
N ALA A 73 2.03 -3.41 -21.33
CA ALA A 73 0.78 -2.73 -21.67
C ALA A 73 -0.51 -3.43 -21.19
N GLY A 74 -0.45 -4.74 -20.91
CA GLY A 74 -1.61 -5.55 -20.52
C GLY A 74 -1.69 -5.88 -19.03
N PRO A 75 -2.88 -6.26 -18.51
CA PRO A 75 -3.01 -6.77 -17.15
C PRO A 75 -2.14 -8.00 -16.91
N GLY A 76 -1.34 -7.98 -15.83
CA GLY A 76 -0.43 -9.09 -15.49
C GLY A 76 0.74 -9.27 -16.46
N ALA A 77 0.95 -8.33 -17.38
CA ALA A 77 2.08 -8.34 -18.31
C ALA A 77 3.40 -8.10 -17.57
N ARG A 78 4.49 -8.67 -18.09
CA ARG A 78 5.79 -8.74 -17.41
C ARG A 78 6.92 -8.51 -18.41
N ALA A 79 7.90 -7.72 -17.99
CA ALA A 79 9.16 -7.52 -18.69
C ALA A 79 10.32 -7.77 -17.73
N ALA A 80 11.44 -8.30 -18.25
CA ALA A 80 12.66 -8.51 -17.47
C ALA A 80 13.82 -7.77 -18.14
N LEU A 81 14.49 -6.89 -17.38
CA LEU A 81 15.72 -6.26 -17.80
C LEU A 81 16.90 -7.12 -17.32
N VAL A 82 17.60 -7.76 -18.26
CA VAL A 82 18.74 -8.65 -17.96
C VAL A 82 19.98 -8.13 -18.68
N GLY A 83 21.12 -8.19 -18.01
CA GLY A 83 22.38 -7.70 -18.56
C GLY A 83 23.45 -7.56 -17.49
N LEU A 84 24.66 -7.22 -17.91
CA LEU A 84 25.82 -7.09 -17.03
C LEU A 84 25.57 -6.09 -15.88
N GLY A 85 26.32 -6.28 -14.78
CA GLY A 85 26.35 -5.32 -13.68
C GLY A 85 26.78 -3.93 -14.18
N GLY A 86 26.15 -2.87 -13.67
CA GLY A 86 26.52 -1.49 -14.02
C GLY A 86 25.98 -0.94 -15.35
N VAL A 87 25.28 -1.75 -16.18
CA VAL A 87 24.73 -1.27 -17.47
C VAL A 87 23.54 -0.30 -17.33
N GLY A 88 23.07 -0.03 -16.11
CA GLY A 88 21.98 0.93 -15.86
C GLY A 88 20.56 0.36 -15.84
N LYS A 89 20.37 -0.96 -15.64
CA LYS A 89 19.05 -1.60 -15.61
C LYS A 89 18.12 -0.98 -14.56
N SER A 90 18.60 -0.82 -13.32
CA SER A 90 17.81 -0.22 -12.24
C SER A 90 17.51 1.25 -12.52
N GLN A 91 18.41 2.00 -13.16
CA GLN A 91 18.16 3.37 -13.61
C GLN A 91 17.06 3.44 -14.68
N LEU A 92 17.05 2.51 -15.64
CA LEU A 92 15.95 2.40 -16.60
C LEU A 92 14.61 2.09 -15.92
N ALA A 93 14.60 1.21 -14.92
CA ALA A 93 13.40 0.90 -14.16
C ALA A 93 12.88 2.11 -13.36
N ILE A 94 13.78 2.89 -12.75
CA ILE A 94 13.46 4.15 -12.05
C ILE A 94 12.84 5.16 -13.03
N GLN A 95 13.46 5.37 -14.19
CA GLN A 95 12.93 6.29 -15.20
C GLN A 95 11.55 5.86 -15.69
N TYR A 96 11.37 4.57 -15.97
CA TYR A 96 10.08 4.03 -16.37
C TYR A 96 9.01 4.26 -15.29
N ALA A 97 9.35 3.99 -14.03
CA ALA A 97 8.47 4.19 -12.88
C ALA A 97 7.96 5.63 -12.75
N HIS A 98 8.86 6.61 -12.87
CA HIS A 98 8.49 8.03 -12.83
C HIS A 98 7.60 8.40 -14.04
N SER A 99 7.95 7.92 -15.24
CA SER A 99 7.15 8.19 -16.45
C SER A 99 5.71 7.66 -16.36
N ILE A 100 5.48 6.54 -15.66
CA ILE A 100 4.15 5.97 -15.44
C ILE A 100 3.34 6.86 -14.50
N ARG A 101 3.96 7.43 -13.47
CA ARG A 101 3.27 8.35 -12.55
C ARG A 101 2.92 9.67 -13.21
N ASP A 102 3.80 10.17 -14.08
CA ASP A 102 3.54 11.40 -14.83
C ASP A 102 2.41 11.24 -15.85
N THR A 103 2.30 10.05 -16.46
CA THR A 103 1.28 9.76 -17.49
C THR A 103 -0.02 9.19 -16.91
N SER A 104 0.02 8.57 -15.73
CA SER A 104 -1.12 7.94 -15.07
C SER A 104 -1.08 8.19 -13.57
N LEU A 105 -1.67 9.32 -13.15
CA LEU A 105 -1.81 9.72 -11.75
C LEU A 105 -2.57 8.70 -10.88
N HIS A 106 -3.28 7.76 -11.52
CA HIS A 106 -4.10 6.76 -10.85
C HIS A 106 -3.38 5.41 -10.63
N THR A 107 -2.07 5.34 -10.90
CA THR A 107 -1.29 4.08 -10.83
C THR A 107 -0.42 4.01 -9.57
N PHE A 108 -0.56 2.94 -8.79
CA PHE A 108 0.36 2.63 -7.70
C PHE A 108 1.69 2.14 -8.26
N VAL A 109 2.81 2.56 -7.66
CA VAL A 109 4.13 2.08 -8.06
C VAL A 109 4.86 1.52 -6.85
N PHE A 110 5.15 0.23 -6.91
CA PHE A 110 5.82 -0.51 -5.84
C PHE A 110 7.19 -0.96 -6.31
N TRP A 111 8.20 -0.65 -5.50
CA TRP A 111 9.57 -1.08 -5.64
C TRP A 111 9.89 -2.11 -4.55
N VAL A 112 10.34 -3.29 -4.96
CA VAL A 112 10.70 -4.40 -4.07
C VAL A 112 12.15 -4.79 -4.33
N HIS A 113 12.96 -4.73 -3.27
CA HIS A 113 14.35 -5.17 -3.31
C HIS A 113 14.42 -6.70 -3.16
N ALA A 114 14.66 -7.40 -4.25
CA ALA A 114 14.53 -8.84 -4.37
C ALA A 114 15.83 -9.64 -4.17
N SER A 115 16.87 -9.03 -3.61
CA SER A 115 18.17 -9.68 -3.40
C SER A 115 18.18 -10.80 -2.37
N THR A 116 17.27 -10.75 -1.39
CA THR A 116 17.16 -11.76 -0.34
C THR A 116 15.70 -11.90 0.06
N ARG A 117 15.34 -13.06 0.62
CA ARG A 117 13.97 -13.30 1.11
C ARG A 117 13.56 -12.27 2.18
N ALA A 118 14.47 -11.93 3.08
CA ALA A 118 14.20 -10.95 4.14
C ALA A 118 13.86 -9.56 3.58
N ARG A 119 14.64 -9.05 2.61
CA ARG A 119 14.37 -7.75 1.98
C ARG A 119 13.09 -7.76 1.14
N PHE A 120 12.80 -8.90 0.50
CA PHE A 120 11.56 -9.07 -0.24
C PHE A 120 10.34 -9.04 0.69
N GLU A 121 10.38 -9.78 1.81
CA GLU A 121 9.31 -9.77 2.81
C GLU A 121 9.16 -8.40 3.51
N GLU A 122 10.27 -7.72 3.80
CA GLU A 122 10.29 -6.36 4.36
C GLU A 122 9.59 -5.36 3.42
N ALA A 123 9.93 -5.35 2.13
CA ALA A 123 9.28 -4.47 1.17
C ALA A 123 7.76 -4.74 1.05
N TYR A 124 7.34 -6.00 1.15
CA TYR A 124 5.91 -6.35 1.19
C TYR A 124 5.22 -5.88 2.47
N ARG A 125 5.89 -5.86 3.62
CA ARG A 125 5.37 -5.26 4.86
C ARG A 125 5.18 -3.76 4.69
N ASP A 126 6.17 -3.07 4.14
CA ASP A 126 6.07 -1.63 3.88
C ASP A 126 4.91 -1.29 2.92
N ILE A 127 4.71 -2.10 1.88
CA ILE A 127 3.57 -1.96 0.97
C ILE A 127 2.25 -2.17 1.73
N ALA A 128 2.13 -3.23 2.52
CA ALA A 128 0.93 -3.51 3.30
C ALA A 128 0.61 -2.39 4.32
N ASP A 129 1.64 -1.80 4.94
CA ASP A 129 1.53 -0.69 5.87
C ASP A 129 1.08 0.61 5.21
N ARG A 130 1.69 0.97 4.08
CA ARG A 130 1.27 2.16 3.32
C ARG A 130 -0.11 2.02 2.70
N LEU A 131 -0.48 0.81 2.28
CA LEU A 131 -1.83 0.48 1.86
C LEU A 131 -2.79 0.34 3.05
N GLN A 132 -2.33 0.38 4.30
CA GLN A 132 -3.17 0.20 5.48
C GLN A 132 -4.05 -1.07 5.38
N LEU A 133 -3.48 -2.18 4.90
CA LEU A 133 -4.22 -3.43 4.73
C LEU A 133 -4.71 -3.96 6.09
N PRO A 134 -5.94 -4.51 6.17
CA PRO A 134 -6.41 -5.19 7.37
C PRO A 134 -5.50 -6.37 7.73
N GLY A 135 -5.22 -6.56 9.03
CA GLY A 135 -4.39 -7.67 9.50
C GLY A 135 -2.88 -7.51 9.30
N ARG A 136 -2.41 -6.43 8.65
CA ARG A 136 -0.97 -6.19 8.39
C ARG A 136 -0.08 -6.17 9.65
N SER A 137 -0.66 -5.80 10.79
CA SER A 137 0.05 -5.71 12.07
C SER A 137 0.12 -7.03 12.83
N ASP A 138 -0.54 -8.09 12.36
CA ASP A 138 -0.43 -9.42 12.95
C ASP A 138 0.94 -10.03 12.57
N PRO A 139 1.83 -10.34 13.53
CA PRO A 139 3.13 -10.95 13.25
C PRO A 139 3.05 -12.30 12.51
N LYS A 140 1.91 -12.99 12.62
CA LYS A 140 1.67 -14.30 11.99
C LYS A 140 1.07 -14.19 10.59
N VAL A 141 0.71 -12.99 10.14
CA VAL A 141 0.13 -12.80 8.81
C VAL A 141 1.12 -13.19 7.73
N ASN A 142 0.64 -13.91 6.71
CA ASN A 142 1.40 -14.07 5.48
C ASN A 142 1.28 -12.78 4.67
N VAL A 143 2.23 -11.87 4.87
CA VAL A 143 2.23 -10.55 4.23
C VAL A 143 2.32 -10.64 2.70
N LEU A 144 3.02 -11.66 2.18
CA LEU A 144 3.12 -11.87 0.72
C LEU A 144 1.74 -12.12 0.13
N ARG A 145 0.98 -13.03 0.74
CA ARG A 145 -0.39 -13.32 0.33
C ARG A 145 -1.29 -12.11 0.52
N LEU A 146 -1.18 -11.40 1.64
CA LEU A 146 -2.02 -10.22 1.93
C LEU A 146 -1.89 -9.14 0.85
N VAL A 147 -0.66 -8.81 0.43
CA VAL A 147 -0.42 -7.84 -0.65
C VAL A 147 -0.81 -8.43 -2.01
N SER A 148 -0.51 -9.71 -2.27
CA SER A 148 -0.92 -10.35 -3.53
C SER A 148 -2.43 -10.37 -3.74
N ASP A 149 -3.21 -10.64 -2.69
CA ASP A 149 -4.68 -10.61 -2.74
C ASP A 149 -5.16 -9.19 -3.08
N TRP A 150 -4.52 -8.16 -2.52
CA TRP A 150 -4.82 -6.76 -2.85
C TRP A 150 -4.48 -6.40 -4.31
N LEU A 151 -3.33 -6.87 -4.82
CA LEU A 151 -2.88 -6.62 -6.21
C LEU A 151 -3.76 -7.34 -7.25
N GLN A 152 -4.36 -8.48 -6.89
CA GLN A 152 -5.21 -9.25 -7.80
C GLN A 152 -6.63 -8.69 -7.92
N ASP A 153 -7.08 -7.95 -6.92
CA ASP A 153 -8.39 -7.35 -6.90
C ASP A 153 -8.41 -6.07 -7.76
N THR A 154 -9.10 -6.14 -8.89
CA THR A 154 -9.21 -5.06 -9.88
C THR A 154 -9.92 -3.82 -9.34
N GLU A 155 -10.68 -3.93 -8.24
CA GLU A 155 -11.31 -2.77 -7.61
C GLU A 155 -10.27 -1.84 -6.95
N ASN A 156 -9.06 -2.34 -6.68
CA ASN A 156 -7.98 -1.55 -6.09
C ASN A 156 -7.22 -0.66 -7.10
N GLY A 157 -7.55 -0.77 -8.39
CA GLY A 157 -6.97 0.05 -9.46
C GLY A 157 -5.69 -0.52 -10.07
N THR A 158 -4.98 0.33 -10.81
CA THR A 158 -3.80 -0.07 -11.59
C THR A 158 -2.53 0.03 -10.75
N TRP A 159 -1.61 -0.91 -10.95
CA TRP A 159 -0.33 -0.92 -10.26
C TRP A 159 0.83 -1.33 -11.19
N LEU A 160 2.03 -0.87 -10.83
CA LEU A 160 3.31 -1.34 -11.36
C LEU A 160 4.13 -1.88 -10.18
N LEU A 161 4.62 -3.11 -10.31
CA LEU A 161 5.51 -3.74 -9.33
C LEU A 161 6.87 -3.98 -9.98
N ILE A 162 7.90 -3.38 -9.41
CA ILE A 162 9.30 -3.51 -9.86
C ILE A 162 10.04 -4.38 -8.85
N LEU A 163 10.63 -5.46 -9.35
CA LEU A 163 11.52 -6.34 -8.58
C LEU A 163 12.96 -6.03 -9.00
N ASP A 164 13.74 -5.41 -8.11
CA ASP A 164 15.13 -5.04 -8.38
C ASP A 164 16.09 -6.04 -7.72
N ASN A 165 17.22 -6.32 -8.38
CA ASN A 165 18.23 -7.27 -7.90
C ASN A 165 17.72 -8.71 -7.68
N ALA A 166 16.81 -9.19 -8.54
CA ALA A 166 16.23 -10.52 -8.49
C ALA A 166 17.13 -11.60 -9.14
N ASP A 167 18.38 -11.72 -8.70
CA ASP A 167 19.40 -12.54 -9.36
C ASP A 167 19.43 -14.01 -8.92
N ASP A 168 18.85 -14.34 -7.76
CA ASP A 168 18.86 -15.69 -7.19
C ASP A 168 17.44 -16.28 -7.11
N VAL A 169 17.18 -17.30 -7.94
CA VAL A 169 15.90 -18.02 -7.97
C VAL A 169 15.58 -18.76 -6.66
N ASN A 170 16.61 -19.15 -5.89
CA ASN A 170 16.42 -19.86 -4.62
C ASN A 170 15.81 -18.96 -3.54
N VAL A 171 15.86 -17.62 -3.72
CA VAL A 171 15.14 -16.68 -2.86
C VAL A 171 13.63 -16.93 -2.90
N PHE A 172 13.11 -17.31 -4.07
CA PHE A 172 11.67 -17.51 -4.31
C PHE A 172 11.26 -18.99 -4.24
N TYR A 173 12.18 -19.89 -4.58
CA TYR A 173 11.94 -21.33 -4.60
C TYR A 173 13.04 -22.04 -3.80
N PRO A 174 13.00 -21.95 -2.46
CA PRO A 174 13.91 -22.72 -1.62
C PRO A 174 13.66 -24.22 -1.84
N LYS A 175 14.76 -24.98 -1.92
CA LYS A 175 14.73 -26.44 -2.06
C LYS A 175 14.17 -27.15 -0.84
#